data_AF-A0A1H7TZ31-F1
#
_entry.id   AF-A0A1H7TZ31-F1
#
_cell.length_a   1.000
_cell.length_b   1.000
_cell.length_c   1.000
_cell.angle_alpha   90.00
_cell.angle_beta   90.00
_cell.angle_gamma   90.00
#
_symmetry.space_group_name_H-M   'P 1'
#
loop_
_entity.id
_entity.type
_entity.pdbx_description
1 polymer ?
#
loop_
_entity_poly.entity_id
_entity_poly.type
_entity_poly.pdbx_seq_one_letter_code
_entity_poly.pdbx_strand_id
1 'polypeptide(L)'
;MSDESVVEVKENRIGRTPEVHEETIIKAGLKLEEEGKNVSAWKLRDVIGAGSPSRLIKIWEKYKEETGGEVIVPEEEQNSPLPPEVEDHLKIMLGELCTNFEGLAYQVNNSAVNAANKRVQSEYEASKQAKENAEQQLHDAEKIIGKADQEIADLKVGLDVKEGDIRTLNGQLESIKTTNKTLEGNLEKALTSAENSRIENEKLGEQLKKADIEVNTAKSNLNRTESDLLEKSEELKDKTKSLNDAEKRNTQLETKLEAANEKTSEQAAELKENKKEIDKLHADVAKKAQELGQATEKYEANHQRVMGYKKTLDEQRKEIDRLTKLVPAGKK
;
A
#
# COMPACT_ATOMS: atom_id res chain seq x y z
N MET A 1 101.01 -12.81 44.58
CA MET A 1 102.35 -12.23 44.40
C MET A 1 103.30 -13.41 44.33
N SER A 2 103.68 -13.78 43.12
CA SER A 2 105.00 -13.43 42.57
C SER A 2 106.01 -14.46 43.09
N ASP A 3 106.29 -15.47 42.30
CA ASP A 3 107.44 -15.47 41.38
C ASP A 3 108.57 -16.21 42.08
N GLU A 4 108.72 -17.49 41.78
CA GLU A 4 109.86 -18.27 42.24
C GLU A 4 110.52 -18.90 41.02
N SER A 5 111.41 -18.09 40.47
CA SER A 5 112.31 -18.41 39.40
C SER A 5 113.53 -19.16 39.95
N VAL A 6 113.82 -20.28 39.29
CA VAL A 6 115.15 -20.58 38.70
C VAL A 6 116.21 -21.27 39.59
N VAL A 7 116.39 -22.55 39.22
CA VAL A 7 117.65 -23.29 39.00
C VAL A 7 118.39 -23.86 40.20
N GLU A 8 118.41 -25.20 40.23
CA GLU A 8 119.64 -25.92 40.56
C GLU A 8 119.78 -27.19 39.70
N VAL A 9 120.95 -27.31 39.08
CA VAL A 9 121.42 -28.39 38.22
C VAL A 9 121.81 -29.59 39.08
N LYS A 10 121.46 -30.81 38.68
CA LYS A 10 122.14 -32.03 39.15
C LYS A 10 122.63 -32.88 37.99
N GLU A 11 123.94 -33.07 37.99
CA GLU A 11 124.73 -33.81 37.03
C GLU A 11 124.46 -35.33 37.06
N ASN A 12 124.34 -35.87 35.86
CA ASN A 12 125.03 -37.04 35.32
C ASN A 12 125.39 -38.20 36.28
N ARG A 13 124.65 -39.31 36.16
CA ARG A 13 125.21 -40.67 36.34
C ARG A 13 124.94 -41.51 35.11
N ILE A 14 126.04 -41.76 34.40
CA ILE A 14 126.22 -42.75 33.34
C ILE A 14 125.83 -44.12 33.89
N GLY A 15 124.68 -44.62 33.47
CA GLY A 15 124.24 -46.00 33.66
C GLY A 15 124.46 -46.76 32.36
N ARG A 16 125.40 -47.70 32.37
CA ARG A 16 125.78 -48.59 31.26
C ARG A 16 124.52 -49.13 30.55
N THR A 17 124.33 -48.76 29.28
CA THR A 17 123.28 -49.33 28.42
C THR A 17 123.44 -50.85 28.33
N PRO A 18 122.35 -51.64 28.43
CA PRO A 18 122.40 -53.08 28.23
C PRO A 18 123.05 -53.37 26.88
N GLU A 19 124.10 -54.18 26.86
CA GLU A 19 124.72 -54.63 25.62
C GLU A 19 123.79 -55.63 24.96
N VAL A 20 123.04 -55.17 23.96
CA VAL A 20 122.33 -56.05 23.05
C VAL A 20 123.37 -56.70 22.14
N HIS A 21 123.42 -58.03 22.14
CA HIS A 21 124.29 -58.79 21.24
C HIS A 21 123.97 -58.52 19.77
N GLU A 22 125.02 -58.44 18.93
CA GLU A 22 124.91 -58.08 17.50
C GLU A 22 123.96 -59.01 16.73
N GLU A 23 123.93 -60.31 17.05
CA GLU A 23 122.99 -61.28 16.47
C GLU A 23 121.52 -60.95 16.74
N THR A 24 121.18 -60.44 17.92
CA THR A 24 119.81 -60.05 18.27
C THR A 24 119.38 -58.82 17.46
N ILE A 25 120.33 -57.93 17.14
CA ILE A 25 120.09 -56.75 16.30
C ILE A 25 119.82 -57.19 14.85
N ILE A 26 120.60 -58.13 14.33
CA ILE A 26 120.44 -58.67 12.97
C ILE A 26 119.09 -59.40 12.83
N LYS A 27 118.72 -60.27 13.79
CA LYS A 27 117.42 -60.97 13.79
C LYS A 27 116.23 -60.00 13.82
N ALA A 28 116.31 -58.94 14.62
CA ALA A 28 115.27 -57.92 14.68
C ALA A 28 115.16 -57.13 13.37
N GLY A 29 116.29 -56.84 12.71
CA GLY A 29 116.31 -56.18 11.40
C GLY A 29 115.70 -57.05 10.30
N LEU A 30 116.05 -58.34 10.23
CA LEU A 30 115.47 -59.30 9.29
C LEU A 30 113.96 -59.42 9.45
N LYS A 31 113.45 -59.53 10.68
CA LYS A 31 112.01 -59.57 10.96
C LYS A 31 111.28 -58.33 10.45
N LEU A 32 111.89 -57.15 10.58
CA LEU A 32 111.31 -55.91 10.07
C LEU A 32 111.27 -55.89 8.53
N GLU A 33 112.27 -56.46 7.86
CA GLU A 33 112.28 -56.60 6.39
C GLU A 33 111.26 -57.62 5.87
N GLU A 34 111.11 -58.78 6.53
CA GLU A 34 110.07 -59.78 6.18
C GLU A 34 108.66 -59.21 6.30
N GLU A 35 108.42 -58.36 7.30
CA GLU A 35 107.16 -57.63 7.46
C GLU A 35 106.97 -56.49 6.44
N GLY A 36 107.92 -56.29 5.52
CA GLY A 36 107.91 -55.23 4.50
C GLY A 36 108.07 -53.82 5.08
N LYS A 37 108.54 -53.70 6.32
CA LYS A 37 108.66 -52.42 7.03
C LYS A 37 110.09 -51.90 6.93
N ASN A 38 110.26 -50.62 6.56
CA ASN A 38 111.58 -49.99 6.52
C ASN A 38 112.27 -50.04 7.90
N VAL A 39 113.51 -50.55 7.95
CA VAL A 39 114.32 -50.72 9.17
C VAL A 39 114.96 -49.39 9.57
N SER A 40 114.54 -48.83 10.71
CA SER A 40 115.09 -47.59 11.26
C SER A 40 115.60 -47.79 12.69
N ALA A 41 116.52 -46.91 13.13
CA ALA A 41 117.14 -46.96 14.45
C ALA A 41 116.13 -47.09 15.60
N TRP A 42 114.98 -46.42 15.47
CA TRP A 42 113.92 -46.44 16.48
C TRP A 42 113.06 -47.70 16.40
N LYS A 43 112.77 -48.23 15.21
CA LYS A 43 112.04 -49.50 15.07
C LYS A 43 112.87 -50.69 15.54
N LEU A 44 114.18 -50.69 15.29
CA LEU A 44 115.09 -51.69 15.86
C LEU A 44 115.05 -51.65 17.39
N ARG A 45 115.05 -50.46 18.00
CA ARG A 45 114.89 -50.32 19.45
C ARG A 45 113.51 -50.76 19.93
N ASP A 46 112.45 -50.48 19.17
CA ASP A 46 111.07 -50.85 19.52
C ASP A 46 110.89 -52.37 19.59
N VAL A 47 111.51 -53.10 18.64
CA VAL A 47 111.48 -54.57 18.61
C VAL A 47 112.37 -55.19 19.70
N ILE A 48 113.53 -54.59 19.99
CA ILE A 48 114.52 -55.14 20.94
C ILE A 48 114.25 -54.70 22.39
N GLY A 49 113.58 -53.56 22.60
CA GLY A 49 113.24 -52.98 23.89
C GLY A 49 114.39 -52.29 24.64
N ALA A 50 115.65 -52.46 24.21
CA ALA A 50 116.84 -51.91 24.86
C ALA A 50 117.96 -51.55 23.86
N GLY A 51 118.93 -50.74 24.31
CA GLY A 51 120.08 -50.31 23.49
C GLY A 51 119.95 -48.89 22.91
N SER A 52 121.09 -48.30 22.53
CA SER A 52 121.14 -46.97 21.91
C SER A 52 120.75 -47.06 20.43
N PRO A 53 119.72 -46.33 19.95
CA PRO A 53 119.29 -46.35 18.55
C PRO A 53 120.43 -46.17 17.54
N SER A 54 121.37 -45.27 17.83
CA SER A 54 122.53 -44.99 16.97
C SER A 54 123.51 -46.17 16.86
N ARG A 55 123.58 -47.04 17.88
CA ARG A 55 124.40 -48.27 17.85
C ARG A 55 123.67 -49.38 17.10
N LEU A 56 122.37 -49.53 17.34
CA LEU A 56 121.54 -50.55 16.68
C LEU A 56 121.54 -50.37 15.16
N ILE A 57 121.31 -49.14 14.69
CA ILE A 57 121.33 -48.86 13.25
C ILE A 57 122.72 -48.99 12.65
N LYS A 58 123.78 -48.58 13.36
CA LYS A 58 125.17 -48.76 12.87
C LYS A 58 125.56 -50.22 12.69
N ILE A 59 125.15 -51.11 13.61
CA ILE A 59 125.43 -52.55 13.49
C ILE A 59 124.59 -53.16 12.37
N TRP A 60 123.34 -52.72 12.21
CA TRP A 60 122.49 -53.13 11.09
C TRP A 60 123.00 -52.64 9.72
N GLU A 61 123.41 -51.38 9.62
CA GLU A 61 124.04 -50.80 8.42
C GLU A 61 125.36 -51.49 8.12
N LYS A 62 126.18 -51.78 9.14
CA LYS A 62 127.41 -52.56 8.99
C LYS A 62 127.11 -54.00 8.51
N TYR A 63 126.07 -54.65 9.04
CA TYR A 63 125.62 -55.96 8.56
C TYR A 63 125.10 -55.89 7.11
N LYS A 64 124.37 -54.84 6.74
CA LYS A 64 123.92 -54.58 5.36
C LYS A 64 125.09 -54.30 4.41
N GLU A 65 126.12 -53.60 4.86
CA GLU A 65 127.34 -53.32 4.09
C GLU A 65 128.24 -54.56 3.95
N GLU A 66 128.42 -55.34 5.02
CA GLU A 66 129.24 -56.57 5.02
C GLU A 66 128.54 -57.77 4.34
N THR A 67 127.21 -57.80 4.35
CA THR A 67 126.39 -58.88 3.74
C THR A 67 125.70 -58.42 2.45
N GLY A 68 126.04 -57.23 1.94
CA GLY A 68 125.61 -56.72 0.62
C GLY A 68 124.10 -56.54 0.40
N GLY A 69 123.27 -56.62 1.43
CA GLY A 69 121.82 -56.66 1.27
C GLY A 69 121.31 -57.91 0.55
N GLU A 70 122.10 -59.00 0.51
CA GLU A 70 121.57 -60.31 0.17
C GLU A 70 120.78 -60.84 1.36
N VAL A 71 119.47 -60.97 1.14
CA VAL A 71 118.66 -61.92 1.88
C VAL A 71 119.34 -63.27 1.68
N ILE A 72 120.02 -63.78 2.71
CA ILE A 72 120.28 -65.21 2.79
C ILE A 72 118.91 -65.82 3.01
N VAL A 73 118.17 -65.99 1.92
CA VAL A 73 117.08 -66.95 1.83
C VAL A 73 117.77 -68.25 2.22
N PRO A 74 117.33 -68.93 3.30
CA PRO A 74 117.81 -70.27 3.57
C PRO A 74 117.69 -71.01 2.25
N GLU A 75 118.81 -71.47 1.71
CA GLU A 75 118.87 -72.21 0.45
C GLU A 75 117.68 -73.16 0.43
N GLU A 76 116.86 -73.06 -0.62
CA GLU A 76 115.80 -74.03 -0.89
C GLU A 76 116.40 -75.40 -0.61
N GLU A 77 115.91 -76.07 0.44
CA GLU A 77 116.24 -77.46 0.67
C GLU A 77 115.92 -78.14 -0.64
N GLN A 78 116.99 -78.59 -1.26
CA GLN A 78 117.09 -79.30 -2.50
C GLN A 78 115.85 -80.18 -2.68
N ASN A 79 114.82 -79.67 -3.35
CA ASN A 79 113.72 -80.49 -3.80
C ASN A 79 114.34 -81.41 -4.82
N SER A 80 114.61 -82.64 -4.39
CA SER A 80 114.86 -83.76 -5.29
C SER A 80 113.81 -83.67 -6.41
N PRO A 81 114.20 -83.90 -7.69
CA PRO A 81 113.22 -83.97 -8.76
C PRO A 81 112.16 -84.97 -8.30
N LEU A 82 110.91 -84.50 -8.21
CA LEU A 82 109.79 -85.35 -7.84
C LEU A 82 109.87 -86.59 -8.73
N PRO A 83 109.76 -87.81 -8.17
CA PRO A 83 109.73 -89.00 -8.99
C PRO A 83 108.72 -88.81 -10.13
N PRO A 84 109.02 -89.27 -11.37
CA PRO A 84 108.15 -89.04 -12.53
C PRO A 84 106.68 -89.39 -12.26
N GLU A 85 106.43 -90.43 -11.44
CA GLU A 85 105.11 -90.86 -11.01
C GLU A 85 104.37 -89.82 -10.15
N VAL A 86 105.10 -89.09 -9.30
CA VAL A 86 104.56 -88.03 -8.44
C VAL A 86 104.32 -86.75 -9.26
N GLU A 87 105.20 -86.44 -10.20
CA GLU A 87 105.03 -85.29 -11.12
C GLU A 87 103.81 -85.49 -12.04
N ASP A 88 103.62 -86.69 -12.58
CA ASP A 88 102.46 -87.04 -13.40
C ASP A 88 101.16 -87.02 -12.58
N HIS A 89 101.18 -87.53 -11.35
CA HIS A 89 100.02 -87.47 -10.45
C HIS A 89 99.66 -86.03 -10.07
N LEU A 90 100.65 -85.18 -9.84
CA LEU A 90 100.46 -83.74 -9.60
C LEU A 90 99.82 -83.06 -10.82
N LYS A 91 100.28 -83.35 -12.04
CA LYS A 91 99.71 -82.81 -13.28
C LYS A 91 98.26 -83.26 -13.49
N ILE A 92 97.96 -84.54 -13.22
CA ILE A 92 96.59 -85.07 -13.28
C ILE A 92 95.70 -84.36 -12.26
N MET A 93 96.12 -84.27 -11.00
CA MET A 93 95.35 -83.57 -9.95
C MET A 93 95.15 -82.09 -10.27
N LEU A 94 96.17 -81.41 -10.81
CA LEU A 94 96.05 -80.01 -11.23
C LEU A 94 95.06 -79.86 -12.39
N GLY A 95 95.09 -80.78 -13.36
CA GLY A 95 94.12 -80.83 -14.46
C GLY A 95 92.69 -81.09 -13.99
N GLU A 96 92.49 -81.99 -13.03
CA GLU A 96 91.20 -82.26 -12.38
C GLU A 96 90.70 -81.05 -11.59
N LEU A 97 91.58 -80.40 -10.82
CA LEU A 97 91.27 -79.16 -10.09
C LEU A 97 90.88 -78.03 -11.05
N CYS A 98 91.62 -77.83 -12.14
CA CYS A 98 91.28 -76.84 -13.18
C CYS A 98 89.91 -77.14 -13.80
N THR A 99 89.66 -78.40 -14.18
CA THR A 99 88.37 -78.82 -14.75
C THR A 99 87.21 -78.60 -13.76
N ASN A 100 87.44 -78.89 -12.46
CA ASN A 100 86.48 -78.65 -11.40
C ASN A 100 86.22 -77.15 -11.18
N PHE A 101 87.26 -76.32 -11.22
CA PHE A 101 87.15 -74.86 -11.13
C PHE A 101 86.37 -74.27 -12.31
N GLU A 102 86.66 -74.71 -13.53
CA GLU A 102 85.89 -74.32 -14.72
C GLU A 102 84.42 -74.73 -14.59
N GLY A 103 84.15 -75.97 -14.18
CA GLY A 103 82.80 -76.47 -13.92
C GLY A 103 82.05 -75.65 -12.88
N LEU A 104 82.70 -75.31 -11.75
CA LEU A 104 82.12 -74.45 -10.73
C LEU A 104 81.87 -73.03 -11.25
N ALA A 105 82.80 -72.46 -12.02
CA ALA A 105 82.63 -71.14 -12.63
C ALA A 105 81.42 -71.11 -13.57
N TYR A 106 81.23 -72.13 -14.41
CA TYR A 106 80.05 -72.27 -15.26
C TYR A 106 78.76 -72.40 -14.44
N GLN A 107 78.75 -73.19 -13.36
CA GLN A 107 77.57 -73.35 -12.49
C GLN A 107 77.21 -72.06 -11.76
N VAL A 108 78.20 -71.36 -11.20
CA VAL A 108 78.00 -70.06 -10.54
C VAL A 108 77.50 -69.02 -11.55
N ASN A 109 78.07 -68.98 -12.75
CA ASN A 109 77.61 -68.08 -13.80
C ASN A 109 76.16 -68.39 -14.20
N ASN A 110 75.82 -69.66 -14.47
CA ASN A 110 74.45 -70.05 -14.79
C ASN A 110 73.47 -69.74 -13.66
N SER A 111 73.87 -69.95 -12.40
CA SER A 111 73.06 -69.60 -11.22
C SER A 111 72.85 -68.09 -11.11
N ALA A 112 73.91 -67.28 -11.31
CA ALA A 112 73.84 -65.83 -11.28
C ALA A 112 72.97 -65.27 -12.41
N VAL A 113 73.11 -65.78 -13.65
CA VAL A 113 72.27 -65.43 -14.79
C VAL A 113 70.82 -65.81 -14.55
N ASN A 114 70.55 -67.01 -14.03
CA ASN A 114 69.19 -67.44 -13.69
C ASN A 114 68.57 -66.58 -12.58
N ALA A 115 69.33 -66.21 -11.56
CA ALA A 115 68.88 -65.31 -10.51
C ALA A 115 68.60 -63.90 -11.04
N ALA A 116 69.46 -63.37 -11.93
CA ALA A 116 69.25 -62.09 -12.59
C ALA A 116 68.01 -62.11 -13.48
N ASN A 117 67.84 -63.14 -14.31
CA ASN A 117 66.66 -63.31 -15.17
C ASN A 117 65.37 -63.40 -14.34
N LYS A 118 65.36 -64.13 -13.23
CA LYS A 118 64.21 -64.18 -12.31
C LYS A 118 63.90 -62.81 -11.70
N ARG A 119 64.91 -62.04 -11.30
CA ARG A 119 64.73 -60.68 -10.78
C ARG A 119 64.16 -59.74 -11.84
N VAL A 120 64.73 -59.76 -13.05
CA VAL A 120 64.23 -58.94 -14.17
C VAL A 120 62.80 -59.31 -14.53
N GLN A 121 62.48 -60.61 -14.59
CA GLN A 121 61.12 -61.07 -14.87
C GLN A 121 60.14 -60.62 -13.79
N SER A 122 60.49 -60.79 -12.51
CA SER A 122 59.66 -60.37 -11.39
C SER A 122 59.45 -58.85 -11.38
N GLU A 123 60.48 -58.06 -11.66
CA GLU A 123 60.38 -56.60 -11.73
C GLU A 123 59.54 -56.16 -12.94
N TYR A 124 59.71 -56.83 -14.08
CA TYR A 124 58.90 -56.58 -15.28
C TYR A 124 57.42 -56.89 -15.03
N GLU A 125 57.10 -58.01 -14.39
CA GLU A 125 55.73 -58.37 -14.03
C GLU A 125 55.14 -57.39 -13.01
N ALA A 126 55.91 -56.98 -11.99
CA ALA A 126 55.48 -55.99 -11.01
C ALA A 126 55.22 -54.62 -11.67
N SER A 127 56.11 -54.17 -12.56
CA SER A 127 55.97 -52.93 -13.31
C SER A 127 54.76 -52.97 -14.26
N LYS A 128 54.57 -54.09 -14.96
CA LYS A 128 53.41 -54.32 -15.81
C LYS A 128 52.11 -54.26 -15.01
N GLN A 129 52.03 -54.95 -13.87
CA GLN A 129 50.85 -54.93 -13.02
C GLN A 129 50.59 -53.53 -12.45
N ALA A 130 51.64 -52.81 -12.04
CA ALA A 130 51.53 -51.44 -11.56
C ALA A 130 50.98 -50.50 -12.64
N LYS A 131 51.43 -50.67 -13.90
CA LYS A 131 50.93 -49.93 -15.04
C LYS A 131 49.46 -50.25 -15.32
N GLU A 132 49.08 -51.53 -15.38
CA GLU A 132 47.69 -51.94 -15.60
C GLU A 132 46.75 -51.40 -14.50
N ASN A 133 47.18 -51.46 -13.24
CA ASN A 133 46.43 -50.88 -12.13
C ASN A 133 46.28 -49.36 -12.25
N ALA A 134 47.36 -48.66 -12.66
CA ALA A 134 47.32 -47.21 -12.86
C ALA A 134 46.40 -46.81 -14.02
N GLU A 135 46.44 -47.52 -15.14
CA GLU A 135 45.53 -47.31 -16.28
C GLU A 135 44.07 -47.53 -15.87
N GLN A 136 43.80 -48.55 -15.06
CA GLN A 136 42.44 -48.82 -14.57
C GLN A 136 41.95 -47.75 -13.59
N GLN A 137 42.81 -47.26 -12.70
CA GLN A 137 42.49 -46.14 -11.81
C GLN A 137 42.25 -44.84 -12.59
N LEU A 138 43.03 -44.58 -13.64
CA LEU A 138 42.81 -43.42 -14.52
C LEU A 138 41.46 -43.51 -15.22
N HIS A 139 41.11 -44.67 -15.78
CA HIS A 139 39.81 -44.88 -16.41
C HIS A 139 38.64 -44.68 -15.42
N ASP A 140 38.77 -45.19 -14.20
CA ASP A 140 37.74 -44.99 -13.16
C ASP A 140 37.63 -43.51 -12.75
N ALA A 141 38.75 -42.80 -12.65
CA ALA A 141 38.77 -41.36 -12.38
C ALA A 141 38.11 -40.56 -13.52
N GLU A 142 38.40 -40.87 -14.79
CA GLU A 142 37.77 -40.25 -15.95
C GLU A 142 36.25 -40.44 -15.93
N LYS A 143 35.78 -41.65 -15.57
CA LYS A 143 34.35 -41.94 -15.45
C LYS A 143 33.69 -41.14 -14.33
N ILE A 144 34.37 -40.93 -13.20
CA ILE A 144 33.86 -40.11 -12.09
C ILE A 144 33.81 -38.64 -12.51
N ILE A 145 34.85 -38.13 -13.16
CA ILE A 145 34.89 -36.75 -13.68
C ILE A 145 33.74 -36.53 -14.68
N GLY A 146 33.55 -37.44 -15.64
CA GLY A 146 32.46 -37.30 -16.62
C GLY A 146 31.07 -37.31 -15.97
N LYS A 147 30.86 -38.07 -14.89
CA LYS A 147 29.60 -38.03 -14.12
C LYS A 147 29.43 -36.70 -13.38
N ALA A 148 30.48 -36.20 -12.75
CA ALA A 148 30.45 -34.93 -12.05
C ALA A 148 30.20 -33.76 -13.02
N ASP A 149 30.80 -33.78 -14.20
CA ASP A 149 30.57 -32.79 -15.26
C ASP A 149 29.12 -32.81 -15.75
N GLN A 150 28.54 -34.01 -15.91
CA GLN A 150 27.12 -34.14 -16.27
C GLN A 150 26.21 -33.59 -15.18
N GLU A 151 26.47 -33.90 -13.90
CA GLU A 151 25.68 -33.38 -12.78
C GLU A 151 25.79 -31.85 -12.67
N ILE A 152 26.98 -31.30 -12.89
CA ILE A 152 27.19 -29.84 -12.96
C ILE A 152 26.39 -29.23 -14.11
N ALA A 153 26.36 -29.86 -15.28
CA ALA A 153 25.58 -29.39 -16.41
C ALA A 153 24.07 -29.40 -16.10
N ASP A 154 23.56 -30.49 -15.52
CA ASP A 154 22.16 -30.62 -15.14
C ASP A 154 21.76 -29.60 -14.06
N LEU A 155 22.62 -29.39 -13.05
CA LEU A 155 22.42 -28.38 -12.02
C LEU A 155 22.41 -26.96 -12.58
N LYS A 156 23.27 -26.65 -13.56
CA LYS A 156 23.26 -25.35 -14.24
C LYS A 156 21.96 -25.12 -15.00
N VAL A 157 21.50 -26.12 -15.76
CA VAL A 157 20.20 -26.04 -16.47
C VAL A 157 19.06 -25.84 -15.46
N GLY A 158 19.06 -26.59 -14.35
CA GLY A 158 18.09 -26.44 -13.29
C GLY A 158 18.11 -25.04 -12.66
N LEU A 159 19.30 -24.47 -12.43
CA LEU A 159 19.47 -23.12 -11.91
C LEU A 159 18.90 -22.07 -12.88
N ASP A 160 19.24 -22.17 -14.17
CA ASP A 160 18.74 -21.24 -15.21
C ASP A 160 17.21 -21.26 -15.29
N VAL A 161 16.59 -22.44 -15.21
CA VAL A 161 15.13 -22.58 -15.16
C VAL A 161 14.56 -21.89 -13.94
N LYS A 162 15.15 -22.11 -12.75
CA LYS A 162 14.68 -21.48 -11.51
C LYS A 162 14.85 -19.97 -11.51
N GLU A 163 15.93 -19.45 -12.08
CA GLU A 163 16.10 -18.02 -12.28
C GLU A 163 15.03 -17.45 -13.24
N GLY A 164 14.68 -18.19 -14.30
CA GLY A 164 13.59 -17.85 -15.21
C GLY A 164 12.22 -17.80 -14.50
N ASP A 165 11.92 -18.80 -13.67
CA ASP A 165 10.71 -18.85 -12.85
C ASP A 165 10.65 -17.62 -11.91
N ILE A 166 11.76 -17.29 -11.23
CA ILE A 166 11.85 -16.14 -10.33
C ILE A 166 11.61 -14.82 -11.08
N ARG A 167 12.20 -14.64 -12.27
CA ARG A 167 11.96 -13.44 -13.10
C ARG A 167 10.49 -13.33 -13.50
N THR A 168 9.88 -14.45 -13.90
CA THR A 168 8.46 -14.49 -14.29
C THR A 168 7.54 -14.15 -13.12
N LEU A 169 7.76 -14.78 -11.96
CA LEU A 169 6.99 -14.53 -10.74
C LEU A 169 7.13 -13.08 -10.26
N ASN A 170 8.33 -12.50 -10.31
CA ASN A 170 8.54 -11.09 -9.97
C ASN A 170 7.80 -10.16 -10.95
N GLY A 171 7.78 -10.46 -12.24
CA GLY A 171 7.00 -9.71 -13.22
C GLY A 171 5.49 -9.76 -12.94
N GLN A 172 4.96 -10.95 -12.59
CA GLN A 172 3.57 -11.11 -12.19
C GLN A 172 3.25 -10.34 -10.90
N LEU A 173 4.14 -10.38 -9.92
CA LEU A 173 4.00 -9.65 -8.66
C LEU A 173 3.86 -8.13 -8.89
N GLU A 174 4.73 -7.55 -9.73
CA GLU A 174 4.67 -6.12 -10.07
C GLU A 174 3.40 -5.76 -10.86
N SER A 175 2.95 -6.64 -11.77
CA SER A 175 1.68 -6.47 -12.46
C SER A 175 0.47 -6.49 -11.51
N ILE A 176 0.48 -7.38 -10.51
CA ILE A 176 -0.56 -7.43 -9.49
C ILE A 176 -0.52 -6.19 -8.60
N LYS A 177 0.67 -5.74 -8.17
CA LYS A 177 0.82 -4.51 -7.37
C LYS A 177 0.27 -3.28 -8.09
N THR A 178 0.60 -3.11 -9.37
CA THR A 178 0.11 -1.99 -10.18
C THR A 178 -1.41 -2.05 -10.38
N THR A 179 -1.95 -3.26 -10.57
CA THR A 179 -3.41 -3.49 -10.66
C THR A 179 -4.10 -3.14 -9.34
N ASN A 180 -3.59 -3.61 -8.20
CA ASN A 180 -4.13 -3.30 -6.88
C ASN A 180 -4.13 -1.80 -6.61
N LYS A 181 -3.02 -1.11 -6.88
CA LYS A 181 -2.94 0.36 -6.73
C LYS A 181 -3.98 1.09 -7.58
N THR A 182 -4.24 0.59 -8.79
CA THR A 182 -5.26 1.15 -9.68
C THR A 182 -6.67 0.90 -9.13
N LEU A 183 -6.95 -0.31 -8.64
CA LEU A 183 -8.22 -0.67 -8.03
C LEU A 183 -8.50 0.13 -6.76
N GLU A 184 -7.49 0.34 -5.91
CA GLU A 184 -7.57 1.20 -4.72
C GLU A 184 -7.97 2.64 -5.10
N GLY A 185 -7.31 3.23 -6.10
CA GLY A 185 -7.66 4.57 -6.58
C GLY A 185 -9.05 4.65 -7.22
N ASN A 186 -9.50 3.60 -7.90
CA ASN A 186 -10.86 3.53 -8.44
C ASN A 186 -11.91 3.38 -7.35
N LEU A 187 -11.62 2.59 -6.30
CA LEU A 187 -12.49 2.43 -5.14
C LEU A 187 -12.65 3.75 -4.39
N GLU A 188 -11.56 4.48 -4.17
CA GLU A 188 -11.59 5.81 -3.54
C GLU A 188 -12.50 6.77 -4.32
N LYS A 189 -12.32 6.86 -5.64
CA LYS A 189 -13.18 7.69 -6.51
C LYS A 189 -14.65 7.28 -6.44
N ALA A 190 -14.94 5.97 -6.43
CA ALA A 190 -16.29 5.46 -6.34
C ALA A 190 -16.94 5.81 -4.99
N LEU A 191 -16.19 5.70 -3.89
CA LEU A 191 -16.65 6.09 -2.55
C LEU A 191 -16.94 7.59 -2.47
N THR A 192 -16.05 8.45 -3.00
CA THR A 192 -16.32 9.89 -3.05
C THR A 192 -17.56 10.23 -3.88
N SER A 193 -17.73 9.57 -5.04
CA SER A 193 -18.92 9.78 -5.88
C SER A 193 -20.21 9.31 -5.20
N ALA A 194 -20.16 8.18 -4.50
CA ALA A 194 -21.30 7.66 -3.75
C ALA A 194 -21.69 8.60 -2.59
N GLU A 195 -20.70 9.13 -1.86
CA GLU A 195 -20.94 10.07 -0.77
C GLU A 195 -21.52 11.39 -1.28
N ASN A 196 -20.99 11.93 -2.39
CA ASN A 196 -21.56 13.14 -3.01
C ASN A 196 -23.02 12.92 -3.44
N SER A 197 -23.32 11.77 -4.04
CA SER A 197 -24.70 11.41 -4.43
C SER A 197 -25.61 11.25 -3.22
N ARG A 198 -25.10 10.74 -2.10
CA ARG A 198 -25.83 10.62 -0.83
C ARG A 198 -26.20 12.00 -0.29
N ILE A 199 -25.24 12.92 -0.23
CA ILE A 199 -25.46 14.30 0.21
C ILE A 199 -26.46 15.02 -0.68
N GLU A 200 -26.36 14.86 -2.00
CA GLU A 200 -27.30 15.48 -2.94
C GLU A 200 -28.72 14.94 -2.77
N ASN A 201 -28.88 13.62 -2.60
CA ASN A 201 -30.18 13.01 -2.31
C ASN A 201 -30.76 13.49 -0.98
N GLU A 202 -29.94 13.67 0.06
CA GLU A 202 -30.37 14.22 1.34
C GLU A 202 -30.91 15.64 1.18
N LYS A 203 -30.17 16.50 0.44
CA LYS A 203 -30.60 17.86 0.12
C LYS A 203 -31.90 17.90 -0.69
N LEU A 204 -32.03 17.05 -1.70
CA LEU A 204 -33.27 16.93 -2.49
C LEU A 204 -34.43 16.47 -1.61
N GLY A 205 -34.19 15.54 -0.68
CA GLY A 205 -35.17 15.09 0.31
C GLY A 205 -35.65 16.22 1.23
N GLU A 206 -34.76 17.08 1.70
CA GLU A 206 -35.12 18.27 2.48
C GLU A 206 -35.93 19.28 1.66
N GLN A 207 -35.53 19.54 0.41
CA GLN A 207 -36.27 20.41 -0.50
C GLN A 207 -37.69 19.88 -0.76
N LEU A 208 -37.83 18.57 -0.93
CA LEU A 208 -39.13 17.94 -1.16
C LEU A 208 -40.04 18.05 0.07
N LYS A 209 -39.50 17.87 1.30
CA LYS A 209 -40.24 18.12 2.55
C LYS A 209 -40.71 19.57 2.63
N LYS A 210 -39.84 20.53 2.28
CA LYS A 210 -40.20 21.95 2.30
C LYS A 210 -41.32 22.26 1.29
N ALA A 211 -41.18 21.76 0.07
CA ALA A 211 -42.20 21.92 -0.97
C ALA A 211 -43.55 21.31 -0.53
N ASP A 212 -43.54 20.16 0.14
CA ASP A 212 -44.76 19.51 0.63
C ASP A 212 -45.46 20.36 1.72
N ILE A 213 -44.69 20.98 2.62
CA ILE A 213 -45.22 21.95 3.61
C ILE A 213 -45.82 23.17 2.90
N GLU A 214 -45.15 23.72 1.89
CA GLU A 214 -45.62 24.86 1.10
C GLU A 214 -46.93 24.53 0.37
N VAL A 215 -47.03 23.37 -0.28
CA VAL A 215 -48.24 22.90 -0.96
C VAL A 215 -49.39 22.70 0.03
N ASN A 216 -49.15 22.06 1.17
CA ASN A 216 -50.18 21.85 2.19
C ASN A 216 -50.68 23.19 2.77
N THR A 217 -49.78 24.15 2.97
CA THR A 217 -50.12 25.50 3.41
C THR A 217 -50.96 26.23 2.35
N ALA A 218 -50.54 26.19 1.08
CA ALA A 218 -51.29 26.80 -0.02
C ALA A 218 -52.69 26.18 -0.18
N LYS A 219 -52.80 24.86 -0.02
CA LYS A 219 -54.09 24.14 -0.06
C LYS A 219 -55.02 24.55 1.08
N SER A 220 -54.48 24.69 2.31
CA SER A 220 -55.25 25.19 3.46
C SER A 220 -55.76 26.62 3.22
N ASN A 221 -54.89 27.50 2.69
CA ASN A 221 -55.27 28.86 2.34
C ASN A 221 -56.33 28.90 1.23
N LEU A 222 -56.20 28.07 0.20
CA LEU A 222 -57.18 27.95 -0.87
C LEU A 222 -58.56 27.56 -0.32
N ASN A 223 -58.62 26.50 0.50
CA ASN A 223 -59.87 26.07 1.14
C ASN A 223 -60.50 27.18 1.99
N ARG A 224 -59.68 27.96 2.71
CA ARG A 224 -60.17 29.11 3.48
C ARG A 224 -60.76 30.18 2.56
N THR A 225 -60.06 30.54 1.49
CA THR A 225 -60.56 31.53 0.52
C THR A 225 -61.81 31.06 -0.20
N GLU A 226 -61.93 29.77 -0.51
CA GLU A 226 -63.15 29.19 -1.09
C GLU A 226 -64.33 29.27 -0.11
N SER A 227 -64.11 29.00 1.18
CA SER A 227 -65.12 29.17 2.23
C SER A 227 -65.55 30.63 2.37
N ASP A 228 -64.61 31.56 2.44
CA ASP A 228 -64.89 32.99 2.55
C ASP A 228 -65.66 33.51 1.33
N LEU A 229 -65.32 33.01 0.13
CA LEU A 229 -66.01 33.37 -1.11
C LEU A 229 -67.44 32.81 -1.17
N LEU A 230 -67.65 31.61 -0.65
CA LEU A 230 -68.99 31.01 -0.54
C LEU A 230 -69.87 31.81 0.43
N GLU A 231 -69.35 32.16 1.60
CA GLU A 231 -70.05 33.01 2.58
C GLU A 231 -70.41 34.38 1.96
N LYS A 232 -69.47 35.03 1.27
CA LYS A 232 -69.75 36.30 0.58
C LYS A 232 -70.76 36.16 -0.55
N SER A 233 -70.75 35.03 -1.27
CA SER A 233 -71.76 34.74 -2.30
C SER A 233 -73.15 34.59 -1.69
N GLU A 234 -73.27 33.95 -0.52
CA GLU A 234 -74.54 33.85 0.21
C GLU A 234 -75.02 35.22 0.73
N GLU A 235 -74.13 36.01 1.33
CA GLU A 235 -74.43 37.39 1.75
C GLU A 235 -74.93 38.24 0.57
N LEU A 236 -74.29 38.14 -0.59
CA LEU A 236 -74.69 38.87 -1.79
C LEU A 236 -76.08 38.42 -2.28
N LYS A 237 -76.38 37.13 -2.22
CA LYS A 237 -77.70 36.59 -2.59
C LYS A 237 -78.80 37.15 -1.68
N ASP A 238 -78.55 37.22 -0.37
CA ASP A 238 -79.53 37.75 0.58
C ASP A 238 -79.67 39.27 0.51
N LYS A 239 -78.58 40.00 0.28
CA LYS A 239 -78.64 41.43 -0.07
C LYS A 239 -79.43 41.68 -1.35
N THR A 240 -79.24 40.84 -2.38
CA THR A 240 -80.00 40.94 -3.64
C THR A 240 -81.49 40.72 -3.43
N LYS A 241 -81.89 39.73 -2.62
CA LYS A 241 -83.30 39.54 -2.24
C LYS A 241 -83.86 40.76 -1.52
N SER A 242 -83.12 41.26 -0.53
CA SER A 242 -83.52 42.43 0.26
C SER A 242 -83.66 43.68 -0.61
N LEU A 243 -82.77 43.86 -1.58
CA LEU A 243 -82.84 44.94 -2.57
C LEU A 243 -84.09 44.81 -3.44
N ASN A 244 -84.35 43.63 -4.01
CA ASN A 244 -85.56 43.37 -4.80
C ASN A 244 -86.85 43.62 -3.99
N ASP A 245 -86.87 43.26 -2.71
CA ASP A 245 -88.02 43.52 -1.84
C ASP A 245 -88.18 45.01 -1.55
N ALA A 246 -87.07 45.76 -1.39
CA ALA A 246 -87.09 47.21 -1.27
C ALA A 246 -87.58 47.89 -2.56
N GLU A 247 -87.15 47.42 -3.73
CA GLU A 247 -87.63 47.91 -5.04
C GLU A 247 -89.13 47.65 -5.23
N LYS A 248 -89.63 46.46 -4.84
CA LYS A 248 -91.07 46.18 -4.83
C LYS A 248 -91.84 47.11 -3.88
N ARG A 249 -91.29 47.42 -2.71
CA ARG A 249 -91.91 48.39 -1.80
C ARG A 249 -91.89 49.81 -2.38
N ASN A 250 -90.80 50.23 -3.01
CA ASN A 250 -90.71 51.54 -3.66
C ASN A 250 -91.74 51.66 -4.79
N THR A 251 -91.85 50.68 -5.68
CA THR A 251 -92.89 50.68 -6.74
C THR A 251 -94.31 50.69 -6.16
N GLN A 252 -94.57 49.97 -5.07
CA GLN A 252 -95.86 50.06 -4.35
C GLN A 252 -96.11 51.43 -3.70
N LEU A 253 -95.06 52.09 -3.21
CA LEU A 253 -95.16 53.44 -2.66
C LEU A 253 -95.37 54.47 -3.76
N GLU A 254 -94.68 54.34 -4.90
CA GLU A 254 -94.85 55.18 -6.10
C GLU A 254 -96.28 55.10 -6.62
N THR A 255 -96.82 53.88 -6.81
CA THR A 255 -98.23 53.69 -7.24
C THR A 255 -99.25 54.25 -6.23
N LYS A 256 -98.99 54.11 -4.92
CA LYS A 256 -99.83 54.75 -3.89
C LYS A 256 -99.73 56.27 -3.93
N LEU A 257 -98.54 56.81 -4.18
CA LEU A 257 -98.30 58.24 -4.30
C LEU A 257 -99.02 58.80 -5.54
N GLU A 258 -98.97 58.11 -6.67
CA GLU A 258 -99.74 58.42 -7.87
C GLU A 258 -101.24 58.40 -7.59
N ALA A 259 -101.77 57.35 -6.97
CA ALA A 259 -103.19 57.28 -6.61
C ALA A 259 -103.61 58.38 -5.61
N ALA A 260 -102.75 58.71 -4.65
CA ALA A 260 -102.99 59.82 -3.73
C ALA A 260 -102.96 61.18 -4.46
N ASN A 261 -102.08 61.36 -5.44
CA ASN A 261 -102.01 62.56 -6.27
C ASN A 261 -103.26 62.68 -7.17
N GLU A 262 -103.71 61.59 -7.79
CA GLU A 262 -104.97 61.55 -8.55
C GLU A 262 -106.16 61.92 -7.67
N LYS A 263 -106.28 61.29 -6.49
CA LYS A 263 -107.34 61.61 -5.53
C LYS A 263 -107.27 63.07 -5.06
N THR A 264 -106.07 63.60 -4.83
CA THR A 264 -105.89 65.01 -4.46
C THR A 264 -106.31 65.93 -5.61
N SER A 265 -106.01 65.55 -6.86
CA SER A 265 -106.44 66.26 -8.07
C SER A 265 -107.96 66.23 -8.25
N GLU A 266 -108.61 65.08 -8.03
CA GLU A 266 -110.07 64.94 -8.02
C GLU A 266 -110.70 65.82 -6.94
N GLN A 267 -110.21 65.75 -5.70
CA GLN A 267 -110.67 66.60 -4.61
C GLN A 267 -110.47 68.09 -4.91
N ALA A 268 -109.36 68.47 -5.57
CA ALA A 268 -109.14 69.85 -6.02
C ALA A 268 -110.13 70.29 -7.12
N ALA A 269 -110.49 69.39 -8.04
CA ALA A 269 -111.49 69.62 -9.06
C ALA A 269 -112.90 69.76 -8.45
N GLU A 270 -113.27 68.89 -7.53
CA GLU A 270 -114.54 68.91 -6.80
C GLU A 270 -114.66 70.18 -5.93
N LEU A 271 -113.58 70.59 -5.25
CA LEU A 271 -113.53 71.87 -4.55
C LEU A 271 -113.72 73.06 -5.49
N LYS A 272 -113.18 73.00 -6.71
CA LYS A 272 -113.36 74.05 -7.72
C LYS A 272 -114.80 74.11 -8.23
N GLU A 273 -115.46 72.97 -8.35
CA GLU A 273 -116.88 72.87 -8.74
C GLU A 273 -117.81 73.35 -7.62
N ASN A 274 -117.61 72.86 -6.40
CA ASN A 274 -118.32 73.35 -5.20
C ASN A 274 -118.15 74.86 -5.04
N LYS A 275 -116.96 75.40 -5.33
CA LYS A 275 -116.73 76.85 -5.31
C LYS A 275 -117.56 77.59 -6.36
N LYS A 276 -117.65 77.08 -7.60
CA LYS A 276 -118.56 77.65 -8.62
C LYS A 276 -120.02 77.60 -8.19
N GLU A 277 -120.43 76.53 -7.52
CA GLU A 277 -121.80 76.38 -7.05
C GLU A 277 -122.11 77.31 -5.87
N ILE A 278 -121.17 77.49 -4.93
CA ILE A 278 -121.23 78.54 -3.90
C ILE A 278 -121.33 79.92 -4.55
N ASP A 279 -120.50 80.22 -5.57
CA ASP A 279 -120.55 81.51 -6.27
C ASP A 279 -121.90 81.73 -6.96
N LYS A 280 -122.50 80.68 -7.54
CA LYS A 280 -123.83 80.71 -8.15
C LYS A 280 -124.93 80.92 -7.12
N LEU A 281 -124.88 80.22 -5.99
CA LEU A 281 -125.80 80.41 -4.87
C LEU A 281 -125.66 81.82 -4.27
N HIS A 282 -124.44 82.35 -4.15
CA HIS A 282 -124.23 83.74 -3.74
C HIS A 282 -124.85 84.72 -4.74
N ALA A 283 -124.75 84.47 -6.04
CA ALA A 283 -125.41 85.28 -7.06
C ALA A 283 -126.95 85.19 -6.96
N ASP A 284 -127.51 84.00 -6.74
CA ASP A 284 -128.95 83.80 -6.55
C ASP A 284 -129.46 84.44 -5.25
N VAL A 285 -128.70 84.37 -4.16
CA VAL A 285 -128.99 85.07 -2.90
C VAL A 285 -128.94 86.57 -3.10
N ALA A 286 -127.94 87.09 -3.82
CA ALA A 286 -127.86 88.52 -4.14
C ALA A 286 -129.06 88.98 -4.98
N LYS A 287 -129.48 88.17 -5.96
CA LYS A 287 -130.67 88.44 -6.77
C LYS A 287 -131.96 88.41 -5.95
N LYS A 288 -132.14 87.41 -5.08
CA LYS A 288 -133.27 87.36 -4.16
C LYS A 288 -133.27 88.54 -3.17
N ALA A 289 -132.11 88.95 -2.67
CA ALA A 289 -132.01 90.13 -1.82
C ALA A 289 -132.44 91.41 -2.56
N GLN A 290 -132.10 91.52 -3.85
CA GLN A 290 -132.55 92.61 -4.71
C GLN A 290 -134.08 92.57 -4.96
N GLU A 291 -134.65 91.40 -5.24
CA GLU A 291 -136.10 91.20 -5.39
C GLU A 291 -136.85 91.53 -4.08
N LEU A 292 -136.28 91.17 -2.93
CA LEU A 292 -136.83 91.49 -1.61
C LEU A 292 -136.76 93.00 -1.35
N GLY A 293 -135.67 93.67 -1.72
CA GLY A 293 -135.56 95.13 -1.67
C GLY A 293 -136.67 95.82 -2.47
N GLN A 294 -136.91 95.38 -3.70
CA GLN A 294 -138.00 95.90 -4.55
C GLN A 294 -139.40 95.61 -3.98
N ALA A 295 -139.60 94.44 -3.36
CA ALA A 295 -140.85 94.12 -2.67
C ALA A 295 -141.09 95.01 -1.44
N THR A 296 -140.01 95.37 -0.74
CA THR A 296 -140.06 96.25 0.43
C THR A 296 -140.41 97.69 0.03
N GLU A 297 -139.79 98.22 -1.04
CA GLU A 297 -140.15 99.51 -1.62
C GLU A 297 -141.62 99.57 -2.08
N LYS A 298 -142.12 98.49 -2.71
CA LYS A 298 -143.55 98.39 -3.08
C LYS A 298 -144.46 98.35 -1.85
N TYR A 299 -144.07 97.64 -0.80
CA TYR A 299 -144.82 97.58 0.45
C TYR A 299 -144.88 98.95 1.13
N GLU A 300 -143.76 99.68 1.19
CA GLU A 300 -143.68 101.02 1.76
C GLU A 300 -144.48 102.05 0.95
N ALA A 301 -144.42 101.99 -0.39
CA ALA A 301 -145.25 102.83 -1.25
C ALA A 301 -146.75 102.56 -1.04
N ASN A 302 -147.14 101.30 -0.81
CA ASN A 302 -148.52 100.93 -0.55
C ASN A 302 -148.97 101.34 0.87
N HIS A 303 -148.08 101.22 1.86
CA HIS A 303 -148.33 101.69 3.23
C HIS A 303 -148.56 103.22 3.27
N GLN A 304 -147.76 103.98 2.54
CA GLN A 304 -147.92 105.43 2.36
C GLN A 304 -149.29 105.78 1.74
N ARG A 305 -149.76 105.03 0.74
CA ARG A 305 -151.11 105.21 0.16
C ARG A 305 -152.23 104.95 1.16
N VAL A 306 -152.12 103.89 1.97
CA VAL A 306 -153.11 103.56 3.01
C VAL A 306 -153.17 104.64 4.09
N MET A 307 -152.02 105.19 4.48
CA MET A 307 -151.95 106.33 5.40
C MET A 307 -152.62 107.59 4.81
N GLY A 308 -152.43 107.84 3.51
CA GLY A 308 -153.15 108.89 2.78
C GLY A 308 -154.67 108.72 2.84
N TYR A 309 -155.17 107.51 2.58
CA TYR A 309 -156.61 107.22 2.65
C TYR A 309 -157.18 107.40 4.06
N LYS A 310 -156.45 107.00 5.10
CA LYS A 310 -156.85 107.21 6.51
C LYS A 310 -157.02 108.69 6.84
N LYS A 311 -156.13 109.55 6.35
CA LYS A 311 -156.17 110.99 6.64
C LYS A 311 -157.38 111.68 6.00
N THR A 312 -157.70 111.33 4.75
CA THR A 312 -158.93 111.80 4.07
C THR A 312 -160.21 111.28 4.73
N LEU A 313 -160.19 110.07 5.28
CA LEU A 313 -161.34 109.50 6.02
C LEU A 313 -161.60 110.22 7.34
N ASP A 314 -160.55 110.65 8.04
CA ASP A 314 -160.67 111.45 9.27
C ASP A 314 -161.18 112.88 9.00
N GLU A 315 -160.85 113.46 7.84
CA GLU A 315 -161.37 114.75 7.39
C GLU A 315 -162.86 114.67 6.98
N GLN A 316 -163.27 113.60 6.30
CA GLN A 316 -164.68 113.33 5.99
C GLN A 316 -165.53 113.06 7.24
N ARG A 317 -164.96 112.40 8.26
CA ARG A 317 -165.64 112.17 9.55
C ARG A 317 -165.91 113.46 10.31
N LYS A 318 -164.97 114.41 10.30
CA LYS A 318 -165.15 115.73 10.94
C LYS A 318 -166.21 116.60 10.25
N GLU A 319 -166.41 116.43 8.95
CA GLU A 319 -167.44 117.17 8.19
C GLU A 319 -168.85 116.61 8.44
N ILE A 320 -169.00 115.30 8.65
CA ILE A 320 -170.27 114.66 9.05
C ILE A 320 -170.71 115.11 10.46
N ASP A 321 -169.77 115.24 11.41
CA ASP A 321 -170.06 115.76 12.76
C ASP A 321 -170.49 117.24 12.76
N ARG A 322 -170.13 118.01 11.73
CA ARG A 322 -170.53 119.42 11.57
C ARG A 322 -171.97 119.56 11.06
N LEU A 323 -172.43 118.64 10.22
CA LEU A 323 -173.76 118.69 9.59
C LEU A 323 -174.91 118.20 10.50
N THR A 324 -174.60 117.49 11.59
CA THR A 324 -175.61 116.95 12.52
C THR A 324 -176.14 118.00 13.53
N LYS A 325 -175.54 119.21 13.59
CA LYS A 325 -175.90 120.26 14.57
C LYS A 325 -177.00 121.25 14.14
N LEU A 326 -177.71 121.06 13.03
CA LEU A 326 -178.67 122.06 12.52
C LEU A 326 -179.96 121.49 11.85
N VAL A 327 -180.65 120.53 12.48
CA VAL A 327 -182.06 120.19 12.12
C VAL A 327 -182.92 119.98 13.37
N PRO A 328 -184.10 120.64 13.51
CA PRO A 328 -185.01 120.47 14.64
C PRO A 328 -186.11 119.40 14.41
N ALA A 329 -186.42 118.71 15.52
CA ALA A 329 -187.66 118.02 15.93
C ALA A 329 -188.24 116.82 15.13
N GLY A 330 -188.31 115.65 15.79
CA GLY A 330 -189.39 114.66 15.56
C GLY A 330 -189.16 113.20 15.99
N LYS A 331 -189.36 112.89 17.30
CA LYS A 331 -189.69 111.59 17.98
C LYS A 331 -188.97 110.30 17.50
N LYS A 332 -188.29 109.50 18.32
CA LYS A 332 -188.36 109.19 19.76
C LYS A 332 -186.95 109.15 20.36
#